data_AF-A0A3R9P8R8-F1
#
_entry.id   AF-A0A3R9P8R8-F1
#
_cell.length_a   1.000
_cell.length_b   1.000
_cell.length_c   1.000
_cell.angle_alpha   90.00
_cell.angle_beta   90.00
_cell.angle_gamma   90.00
#
_symmetry.space_group_name_H-M   'P 1'
#
loop_
_entity.id
_entity.type
_entity.pdbx_description
1 polymer ?
#
loop_
_entity_poly.entity_id
_entity_poly.type
_entity_poly.pdbx_seq_one_letter_code
_entity_poly.pdbx_strand_id
1 'polypeptide(L)'
;MISKRNWLVLMVLVIGMISLIGCSSGEDSDADTTDSEQEADEQQEGQEEPSAELSTDEELTQQLESEDAVEEAMVQLVDEEEGQLVNIDINISADQEWSEDLKTTYSEIIQEAYPDQTVDVIFAQDGEMLEQITLE
;
A
#
# COMPACT_ATOMS: atom_id res chain seq x y z
N MET A 1 32.13 0.30 19.45
CA MET A 1 31.94 1.33 20.50
C MET A 1 30.44 1.56 20.63
N ILE A 2 29.85 1.14 21.75
CA ILE A 2 28.46 1.39 22.10
C ILE A 2 28.36 2.75 22.80
N SER A 3 27.50 3.64 22.31
CA SER A 3 26.60 4.51 23.11
C SER A 3 26.22 5.78 22.34
N LYS A 4 24.90 5.97 22.14
CA LYS A 4 24.14 7.23 22.38
C LYS A 4 22.65 7.00 22.06
N ARG A 5 22.05 6.06 22.80
CA ARG A 5 20.61 6.01 23.06
C ARG A 5 20.36 7.00 24.21
N ASN A 6 19.27 7.78 24.14
CA ASN A 6 18.73 8.68 25.17
C ASN A 6 19.04 10.18 25.05
N TRP A 7 18.52 10.83 24.00
CA TRP A 7 18.25 12.28 24.03
C TRP A 7 16.74 12.51 24.24
N LEU A 8 16.36 12.66 25.53
CA LEU A 8 15.21 13.42 26.09
C LEU A 8 13.87 13.39 25.31
N VAL A 9 12.77 12.79 25.74
CA VAL A 9 12.15 12.76 27.09
C VAL A 9 12.31 14.09 27.83
N LEU A 10 11.68 15.19 27.37
CA LEU A 10 11.19 16.28 28.26
C LEU A 10 10.34 17.33 27.52
N MET A 11 9.01 17.19 27.54
CA MET A 11 8.03 18.30 27.60
C MET A 11 6.62 17.68 27.77
N VAL A 12 6.24 17.23 28.98
CA VAL A 12 5.55 18.04 30.01
C VAL A 12 4.34 18.76 29.38
N LEU A 13 3.16 18.13 29.33
CA LEU A 13 2.19 17.98 30.43
C LEU A 13 1.73 19.35 30.97
N VAL A 14 0.58 19.82 30.46
CA VAL A 14 -0.28 20.81 31.16
C VAL A 14 -1.68 20.22 31.29
N ILE A 15 -1.95 19.84 32.54
CA ILE A 15 -3.21 19.48 33.18
C ILE A 15 -4.21 20.65 33.16
N GLY A 16 -5.52 20.36 33.13
CA GLY A 16 -6.53 21.27 33.69
C GLY A 16 -7.95 21.08 33.12
N MET A 17 -8.71 20.02 33.44
CA MET A 17 -9.65 19.89 34.59
C MET A 17 -10.94 20.77 34.53
N ILE A 18 -12.09 20.09 34.76
CA ILE A 18 -13.33 20.55 35.44
C ILE A 18 -14.35 21.28 34.51
N SER A 19 -15.61 20.86 34.32
CA SER A 19 -16.59 20.50 35.36
C SER A 19 -17.71 19.57 34.88
N LEU A 20 -18.04 18.60 35.74
CA LEU A 20 -19.35 17.98 35.85
C LEU A 20 -20.29 18.95 36.59
N ILE A 21 -21.42 19.29 35.98
CA ILE A 21 -22.66 19.76 36.62
C ILE A 21 -23.77 19.03 35.81
N GLY A 22 -24.65 18.19 36.31
CA GLY A 22 -25.11 18.00 37.69
C GLY A 22 -26.50 18.64 37.87
N CYS A 23 -27.55 17.85 37.63
CA CYS A 23 -28.89 17.96 38.25
C CYS A 23 -29.81 19.14 37.84
N SER A 24 -31.02 18.85 37.34
CA SER A 24 -32.23 19.03 38.13
C SER A 24 -33.49 18.59 37.37
N SER A 25 -34.25 17.75 38.06
CA SER A 25 -35.66 17.40 37.85
C SER A 25 -36.57 18.62 37.68
N GLY A 26 -37.66 18.45 36.92
CA GLY A 26 -38.95 19.10 37.22
C GLY A 26 -39.60 19.90 36.10
N GLU A 27 -40.62 19.28 35.52
CA GLU A 27 -41.93 19.85 35.13
C GLU A 27 -42.07 20.88 33.99
N ASP A 28 -43.11 20.59 33.19
CA ASP A 28 -43.91 21.44 32.29
C ASP A 28 -43.35 21.83 30.91
N SER A 29 -44.10 21.80 29.81
CA SER A 29 -45.38 21.21 29.38
C SER A 29 -45.56 21.67 27.91
N ASP A 30 -46.36 20.92 27.15
CA ASP A 30 -46.97 21.27 25.85
C ASP A 30 -46.04 21.25 24.61
N ALA A 31 -46.15 20.27 23.71
CA ALA A 31 -47.24 19.93 22.79
C ALA A 31 -46.81 20.32 21.37
N ASP A 32 -46.68 19.34 20.45
CA ASP A 32 -47.58 19.19 19.30
C ASP A 32 -47.11 18.05 18.37
N THR A 33 -48.04 17.12 18.12
CA THR A 33 -48.35 16.53 16.80
C THR A 33 -47.42 15.50 16.14
N THR A 34 -47.85 14.24 16.28
CA THR A 34 -48.26 13.29 15.21
C THR A 34 -47.24 12.82 14.17
N ASP A 35 -46.80 11.58 14.36
CA ASP A 35 -46.97 10.41 13.48
C ASP A 35 -46.95 10.65 11.95
N SER A 36 -45.91 10.11 11.27
CA SER A 36 -46.09 9.29 10.06
C SER A 36 -44.77 8.64 9.62
N GLU A 37 -44.93 7.36 9.26
CA GLU A 37 -44.25 6.66 8.16
C GLU A 37 -42.86 6.02 8.40
N GLN A 38 -42.98 4.74 8.73
CA GLN A 38 -42.13 3.61 8.40
C GLN A 38 -41.91 3.44 6.88
N GLU A 39 -40.67 3.51 6.39
CA GLU A 39 -40.19 2.82 5.17
C GLU A 39 -38.70 2.47 5.43
N ALA A 40 -38.38 1.20 5.67
CA ALA A 40 -37.84 0.30 4.64
C ALA A 40 -36.53 0.86 4.06
N ASP A 41 -35.43 0.67 4.78
CA ASP A 41 -34.10 0.81 4.19
C ASP A 41 -33.88 -0.45 3.34
N GLU A 42 -34.23 -0.30 2.07
CA GLU A 42 -34.06 -1.29 1.03
C GLU A 42 -32.60 -1.70 0.95
N GLN A 43 -32.41 -3.02 0.83
CA GLN A 43 -31.21 -3.64 0.31
C GLN A 43 -30.77 -2.89 -0.95
N GLN A 44 -29.75 -2.04 -0.84
CA GLN A 44 -28.97 -1.68 -2.01
C GLN A 44 -27.83 -2.68 -2.10
N GLU A 45 -28.05 -3.60 -3.05
CA GLU A 45 -27.13 -4.60 -3.56
C GLU A 45 -25.68 -4.14 -3.41
N GLY A 46 -24.90 -4.94 -2.68
CA GLY A 46 -23.46 -4.90 -2.81
C GLY A 46 -23.14 -5.17 -4.28
N GLN A 47 -22.86 -4.11 -5.03
CA GLN A 47 -21.93 -4.24 -6.14
C GLN A 47 -20.62 -4.62 -5.49
N GLU A 48 -20.37 -5.94 -5.42
CA GLU A 48 -19.02 -6.46 -5.39
C GLU A 48 -18.34 -5.84 -6.62
N GLU A 49 -17.59 -4.76 -6.40
CA GLU A 49 -16.61 -4.32 -7.37
C GLU A 49 -15.74 -5.55 -7.69
N PRO A 50 -15.43 -5.83 -8.96
CA PRO A 50 -14.54 -6.93 -9.30
C PRO A 50 -13.26 -6.71 -8.50
N SER A 51 -13.06 -7.56 -7.49
CA SER A 51 -11.88 -7.52 -6.65
C SER A 51 -10.80 -8.05 -7.56
N ALA A 52 -9.99 -7.17 -8.16
CA ALA A 52 -8.86 -7.59 -8.96
C ALA A 52 -8.06 -8.62 -8.14
N GLU A 53 -7.90 -9.83 -8.68
CA GLU A 53 -7.21 -10.89 -7.97
C GLU A 53 -5.72 -10.56 -8.03
N LEU A 54 -5.13 -10.30 -6.86
CA LEU A 54 -3.72 -10.00 -6.73
C LEU A 54 -3.00 -11.28 -6.35
N SER A 55 -2.00 -11.66 -7.15
CA SER A 55 -1.11 -12.76 -6.83
C SER A 55 0.35 -12.36 -6.99
N THR A 56 1.26 -13.16 -6.43
CA THR A 56 2.70 -12.93 -6.46
C THR A 56 3.39 -14.03 -7.25
N ASP A 57 4.32 -13.67 -8.12
CA ASP A 57 5.19 -14.64 -8.77
C ASP A 57 6.39 -14.94 -7.88
N GLU A 58 6.26 -15.98 -7.07
CA GLU A 58 7.31 -16.40 -6.13
C GLU A 58 8.57 -16.90 -6.85
N GLU A 59 8.47 -17.43 -8.08
CA GLU A 59 9.61 -17.98 -8.81
C GLU A 59 10.50 -16.86 -9.33
N LEU A 60 9.91 -15.88 -10.04
CA LEU A 60 10.66 -14.74 -10.54
C LEU A 60 11.17 -13.87 -9.40
N THR A 61 10.38 -13.69 -8.33
CA THR A 61 10.82 -12.97 -7.12
C THR A 61 12.10 -13.59 -6.57
N GLN A 62 12.12 -14.91 -6.35
CA GLN A 62 13.30 -15.61 -5.84
C GLN A 62 14.49 -15.58 -6.81
N GLN A 63 14.23 -15.63 -8.12
CA GLN A 63 15.28 -15.51 -9.12
C GLN A 63 15.96 -14.14 -9.03
N LEU A 64 15.19 -13.05 -9.00
CA LEU A 64 15.70 -11.69 -8.89
C LEU A 64 16.45 -11.49 -7.56
N GLU A 65 15.90 -11.93 -6.44
CA GLU A 65 16.55 -11.82 -5.12
C GLU A 65 17.80 -12.70 -4.96
N SER A 66 18.03 -13.64 -5.89
CA SER A 66 19.25 -14.46 -5.90
C SER A 66 20.44 -13.77 -6.58
N GLU A 67 20.19 -12.69 -7.33
CA GLU A 67 21.22 -11.89 -7.98
C GLU A 67 21.90 -10.97 -6.95
N ASP A 68 23.24 -10.95 -6.95
CA ASP A 68 24.04 -10.17 -5.97
C ASP A 68 23.71 -8.67 -5.98
N ALA A 69 23.10 -8.16 -7.07
CA ALA A 69 22.79 -6.76 -7.24
C ALA A 69 21.35 -6.36 -6.84
N VAL A 70 20.53 -7.29 -6.36
CA VAL A 70 19.18 -7.04 -5.87
C VAL A 70 19.14 -7.20 -4.36
N GLU A 71 18.66 -6.18 -3.65
CA GLU A 71 18.39 -6.25 -2.21
C GLU A 71 17.00 -6.84 -1.91
N GLU A 72 16.00 -6.49 -2.71
CA GLU A 72 14.62 -6.92 -2.57
C GLU A 72 13.92 -6.85 -3.92
N ALA A 73 13.04 -7.81 -4.21
CA ALA A 73 12.17 -7.75 -5.39
C ALA A 73 10.72 -8.05 -5.02
N MET A 74 9.78 -7.43 -5.72
CA MET A 74 8.35 -7.73 -5.61
C MET A 74 7.75 -7.87 -6.98
N VAL A 75 7.17 -9.03 -7.28
CA VAL A 75 6.45 -9.29 -8.53
C VAL A 75 4.96 -9.48 -8.24
N GLN A 76 4.14 -8.55 -8.72
CA GLN A 76 2.69 -8.55 -8.54
C GLN A 76 1.99 -8.81 -9.87
N LEU A 77 1.18 -9.86 -9.90
CA LEU A 77 0.28 -10.20 -11.00
C LEU A 77 -1.11 -9.64 -10.67
N VAL A 78 -1.67 -8.86 -11.60
CA VAL A 78 -2.99 -8.26 -11.48
C VAL A 78 -3.87 -8.83 -12.60
N ASP A 79 -4.83 -9.66 -12.23
CA ASP A 79 -5.80 -10.18 -13.19
C ASP A 79 -6.90 -9.14 -13.44
N GLU A 80 -6.97 -8.65 -14.67
CA GLU A 80 -7.98 -7.70 -15.14
C GLU A 80 -8.90 -8.35 -16.20
N GLU A 81 -10.04 -7.73 -16.49
CA GLU A 81 -10.98 -8.26 -17.51
C GLU A 81 -10.37 -8.34 -18.92
N GLU A 82 -9.38 -7.48 -19.22
CA GLU A 82 -8.75 -7.37 -20.55
C GLU A 82 -7.40 -8.12 -20.65
N GLY A 83 -6.89 -8.69 -19.55
CA GLY A 83 -5.61 -9.38 -19.51
C GLY A 83 -4.98 -9.40 -18.13
N GLN A 84 -3.76 -9.94 -18.04
CA GLN A 84 -2.95 -9.88 -16.82
C GLN A 84 -1.92 -8.76 -16.97
N LEU A 85 -1.83 -7.89 -15.97
CA LEU A 85 -0.76 -6.92 -15.83
C LEU A 85 0.28 -7.43 -14.84
N VAL A 86 1.55 -7.18 -15.13
CA VAL A 86 2.66 -7.51 -14.25
C VAL A 86 3.31 -6.21 -13.77
N ASN A 87 3.39 -6.03 -12.44
CA ASN A 87 4.10 -4.93 -11.81
C ASN A 87 5.31 -5.49 -11.03
N ILE A 88 6.50 -4.96 -11.31
CA ILE A 88 7.74 -5.42 -10.69
C ILE A 88 8.45 -4.24 -10.03
N ASP A 89 8.71 -4.35 -8.74
CA ASP A 89 9.60 -3.45 -8.01
C ASP A 89 10.94 -4.16 -7.76
N ILE A 90 12.05 -3.57 -8.19
CA ILE A 90 13.41 -4.07 -7.94
C ILE A 90 14.18 -3.03 -7.14
N ASN A 91 14.54 -3.38 -5.91
CA ASN A 91 15.42 -2.57 -5.07
C ASN A 91 16.87 -3.03 -5.26
N ILE A 92 17.68 -2.17 -5.86
CA ILE A 92 19.10 -2.42 -6.14
C ILE A 92 19.90 -2.24 -4.85
N SER A 93 20.80 -3.19 -4.56
CA SER A 93 21.64 -3.13 -3.36
C SER A 93 22.49 -1.85 -3.33
N ALA A 94 22.64 -1.24 -2.15
CA ALA A 94 23.36 0.02 -1.97
C ALA A 94 24.87 -0.04 -2.33
N ASP A 95 25.45 -1.24 -2.42
CA ASP A 95 26.84 -1.44 -2.86
C ASP A 95 27.00 -1.53 -4.39
N GLN A 96 25.90 -1.54 -5.13
CA GLN A 96 25.89 -1.56 -6.59
C GLN A 96 25.66 -0.16 -7.18
N GLU A 97 26.29 0.09 -8.33
CA GLU A 97 26.07 1.32 -9.09
C GLU A 97 24.96 1.09 -10.14
N TRP A 98 23.91 1.91 -10.10
CA TRP A 98 22.89 1.91 -11.14
C TRP A 98 23.51 2.17 -12.53
N SER A 99 23.17 1.33 -13.50
CA SER A 99 23.70 1.42 -14.86
C SER A 99 22.72 0.87 -15.89
N GLU A 100 22.90 1.29 -17.14
CA GLU A 100 22.14 0.76 -18.27
C GLU A 100 22.34 -0.76 -18.44
N ASP A 101 23.52 -1.29 -18.10
CA ASP A 101 23.82 -2.72 -18.20
C ASP A 101 22.99 -3.54 -17.19
N LEU A 102 22.82 -3.05 -15.95
CA LEU A 102 21.92 -3.66 -14.97
C LEU A 102 20.47 -3.60 -15.46
N LYS A 103 20.03 -2.45 -15.96
CA LYS A 103 18.68 -2.31 -16.54
C LYS A 103 18.44 -3.33 -17.64
N THR A 104 19.35 -3.45 -18.60
CA THR A 104 19.25 -4.42 -19.70
C THR A 104 19.21 -5.85 -19.16
N THR A 105 20.09 -6.19 -18.22
CA THR A 105 20.15 -7.54 -17.62
C THR A 105 18.80 -7.95 -17.03
N TYR A 106 18.23 -7.10 -16.17
CA TYR A 106 16.93 -7.42 -15.54
C TYR A 106 15.77 -7.35 -16.53
N SER A 107 15.81 -6.44 -17.51
CA SER A 107 14.80 -6.38 -18.56
C SER A 107 14.76 -7.67 -19.38
N GLU A 108 15.92 -8.25 -19.72
CA GLU A 108 16.02 -9.52 -20.44
C GLU A 108 15.48 -10.70 -19.61
N ILE A 109 15.81 -10.76 -18.32
CA ILE A 109 15.28 -11.78 -17.39
C ILE A 109 13.74 -11.69 -17.32
N ILE A 110 13.21 -10.48 -17.16
CA ILE A 110 11.76 -10.25 -17.04
C ILE A 110 11.04 -10.57 -18.36
N GLN A 111 11.59 -10.17 -19.51
CA GLN A 111 11.01 -10.49 -20.82
C GLN A 111 11.06 -12.00 -21.13
N GLU A 112 12.06 -12.73 -20.63
CA GLU A 112 12.09 -14.19 -20.74
C GLU A 112 10.97 -14.84 -19.91
N ALA A 113 10.68 -14.31 -18.72
CA ALA A 113 9.58 -14.79 -17.87
C ALA A 113 8.20 -14.42 -18.43
N TYR A 114 8.05 -13.25 -19.05
CA TYR A 114 6.79 -12.71 -19.55
C TYR A 114 6.88 -12.25 -21.02
N PRO A 115 7.06 -13.18 -21.97
CA PRO A 115 7.34 -12.85 -23.38
C PRO A 115 6.14 -12.24 -24.14
N ASP A 116 4.93 -12.35 -23.61
CA ASP A 116 3.69 -11.91 -24.24
C ASP A 116 2.87 -10.98 -23.31
N GLN A 117 3.47 -10.43 -22.25
CA GLN A 117 2.78 -9.54 -21.31
C GLN A 117 3.43 -8.16 -21.27
N THR A 118 2.60 -7.14 -21.05
CA THR A 118 3.09 -5.82 -20.69
C THR A 118 3.51 -5.82 -19.22
N VAL A 119 4.76 -5.46 -18.97
CA VAL A 119 5.34 -5.45 -17.60
C VAL A 119 5.82 -4.05 -17.26
N ASP A 120 5.28 -3.48 -16.18
CA ASP A 120 5.79 -2.25 -15.60
C ASP A 120 6.85 -2.58 -14.55
N VAL A 121 8.04 -2.00 -14.70
CA VAL A 121 9.20 -2.25 -13.83
C VAL A 121 9.67 -0.94 -13.22
N ILE A 122 9.77 -0.90 -11.89
CA ILE A 122 10.35 0.19 -11.13
C ILE A 122 11.68 -0.26 -10.53
N PHE A 123 12.73 0.49 -10.81
CA PHE A 123 14.04 0.34 -10.17
C PHE A 123 14.17 1.40 -9.07
N ALA A 124 14.54 0.95 -7.87
CA ALA A 124 14.80 1.81 -6.72
C ALA A 124 16.13 1.45 -6.07
N GLN A 125 16.70 2.36 -5.28
CA GLN A 125 17.84 2.11 -4.41
C GLN A 125 17.73 3.00 -3.18
N ASP A 126 17.97 2.44 -1.99
CA ASP A 126 17.88 3.16 -0.71
C ASP A 126 16.53 3.91 -0.49
N GLY A 127 15.44 3.39 -1.09
CA GLY A 127 14.10 3.97 -1.04
C GLY A 127 13.87 5.15 -2.00
N GLU A 128 14.82 5.47 -2.88
CA GLU A 128 14.67 6.45 -3.95
C GLU A 128 14.45 5.74 -5.30
N MET A 129 13.48 6.21 -6.09
CA MET A 129 13.24 5.70 -7.45
C MET A 129 14.38 6.15 -8.38
N LEU A 130 14.97 5.18 -9.07
CA LEU A 130 16.01 5.39 -10.08
C LEU A 130 15.40 5.59 -11.47
N GLU A 131 14.58 4.64 -11.89
CA GLU A 131 13.96 4.62 -13.21
C GLU A 131 12.67 3.78 -13.18
N GLN A 132 11.74 4.08 -14.07
CA GLN A 132 10.57 3.25 -14.35
C GLN A 132 10.50 3.01 -15.86
N ILE A 133 10.27 1.77 -16.25
CA ILE A 133 10.12 1.36 -17.65
C ILE A 133 8.90 0.45 -17.82
N THR A 134 8.40 0.40 -19.06
CA THR A 134 7.39 -0.58 -19.48
C THR A 134 8.03 -1.47 -20.54
N LEU A 135 7.89 -2.78 -20.37
CA LEU A 135 8.38 -3.82 -21.29
C LEU A 135 7.18 -4.39 -22.07
N GLU A 136 7.36 -4.59 -23.37
CA GLU A 136 6.36 -5.10 -24.33
C GLU A 136 6.97 -6.16 -25.26
#